data_AF-A0A183GIW2-F1
#
_entry.id   AF-A0A183GIW2-F1
#
_cell.length_a   1.000
_cell.length_b   1.000
_cell.length_c   1.000
_cell.angle_alpha   90.00
_cell.angle_beta   90.00
_cell.angle_gamma   90.00
#
_symmetry.space_group_name_H-M   'P 1'
#
loop_
_entity.id
_entity.type
_entity.pdbx_description
1 polymer ?
#
loop_
_entity_poly.entity_id
_entity_poly.type
_entity_poly.pdbx_seq_one_letter_code
_entity_poly.pdbx_strand_id
1 'polypeptide(L)'
;MAFAKVTYYNNVYGKLETRYGERYLYRLAKTRHRQTEDIEKFVGINDESGHLLTDRKKALKRWLDYFEKISTKEFPHPTNPSVASVHGTVHKITVEEIESHLKKMKPDTATMTWQLIYGNRSSGILLRS
;
A
#
# COMPACT_ATOMS: atom_id res chain seq x y z
N MET A 1 -18.92 -18.23 0.83
CA MET A 1 -18.67 -16.81 0.46
C MET A 1 -18.45 -16.58 -1.03
N ALA A 2 -17.75 -17.45 -1.76
CA ALA A 2 -17.45 -17.25 -3.19
C ALA A 2 -18.70 -17.10 -4.08
N PHE A 3 -19.72 -17.95 -3.90
CA PHE A 3 -20.95 -17.91 -4.70
C PHE A 3 -21.74 -16.60 -4.50
N ALA A 4 -21.96 -16.18 -3.25
CA ALA A 4 -22.68 -14.95 -2.94
C ALA A 4 -22.01 -13.70 -3.55
N LYS A 5 -20.67 -13.66 -3.56
CA LYS A 5 -19.90 -12.58 -4.17
C LYS A 5 -20.10 -12.56 -5.69
N VAL A 6 -19.99 -13.72 -6.36
CA VAL A 6 -20.20 -13.85 -7.80
C VAL A 6 -21.63 -13.45 -8.21
N THR A 7 -22.64 -13.93 -7.49
CA THR A 7 -24.04 -13.55 -7.74
C THR A 7 -24.27 -12.05 -7.59
N TYR A 8 -23.68 -11.44 -6.56
CA TYR A 8 -23.75 -10.00 -6.35
C TYR A 8 -23.15 -9.20 -7.52
N TYR A 9 -21.94 -9.55 -7.96
CA TYR A 9 -21.30 -8.84 -9.06
C TYR A 9 -22.03 -9.04 -10.40
N ASN A 10 -22.50 -10.26 -10.70
CA ASN A 10 -23.30 -10.50 -11.90
C ASN A 10 -24.58 -9.64 -11.92
N ASN A 11 -25.26 -9.47 -10.78
CA ASN A 11 -26.41 -8.57 -10.68
C ASN A 11 -26.04 -7.10 -10.88
N VAL A 12 -24.88 -6.68 -10.35
CA VAL A 12 -24.37 -5.32 -10.55
C VAL A 12 -24.08 -5.08 -12.03
N TYR A 13 -23.36 -5.97 -12.70
CA TYR A 13 -23.03 -5.84 -14.12
C TYR A 13 -24.29 -5.85 -15.00
N GLY A 14 -25.24 -6.76 -14.76
CA GLY A 14 -26.50 -6.78 -15.49
C GLY A 14 -27.32 -5.48 -15.35
N LYS A 15 -27.23 -4.76 -14.22
CA LYS A 15 -27.87 -3.44 -14.07
C LYS A 15 -27.18 -2.34 -14.88
N LEU A 16 -25.86 -2.45 -15.09
CA LEU A 16 -25.08 -1.48 -15.87
C LEU A 16 -25.40 -1.55 -17.36
N GLU A 17 -25.76 -2.72 -17.87
CA GLU A 17 -26.16 -2.95 -19.27
C GLU A 17 -27.56 -2.41 -19.60
N THR A 18 -28.32 -1.96 -18.60
CA THR A 18 -29.64 -1.36 -18.81
C THR A 18 -29.55 0.13 -19.13
N ARG A 19 -30.60 0.68 -19.76
CA ARG A 19 -30.80 2.15 -19.93
C ARG A 19 -30.83 2.95 -18.61
N TYR A 20 -30.90 2.28 -17.46
CA TYR A 20 -30.87 2.89 -16.13
C TYR A 20 -29.50 2.76 -15.45
N GLY A 21 -28.51 2.12 -16.09
CA GLY A 21 -27.18 1.84 -15.55
C GLY A 21 -26.43 3.09 -15.10
N GLU A 22 -26.51 4.18 -15.86
CA GLU A 22 -25.88 5.46 -15.50
C GLU A 22 -26.43 6.03 -14.19
N ARG A 23 -27.76 6.01 -14.00
CA ARG A 23 -28.40 6.43 -12.73
C ARG A 23 -27.99 5.54 -11.56
N TYR A 24 -27.78 4.25 -11.81
CA TYR A 24 -27.31 3.32 -10.81
C TYR A 24 -25.85 3.60 -10.42
N LEU A 25 -24.96 3.85 -11.38
CA LEU A 25 -23.57 4.27 -11.14
C LEU A 25 -23.50 5.57 -10.34
N TYR A 26 -24.29 6.58 -10.71
CA TYR A 26 -24.36 7.84 -9.98
C TYR A 26 -24.76 7.64 -8.51
N ARG A 27 -25.79 6.82 -8.25
CA ARG A 27 -26.20 6.47 -6.88
C ARG A 27 -25.13 5.71 -6.12
N LEU A 28 -24.44 4.77 -6.77
CA LEU A 28 -23.37 3.98 -6.17
C LEU A 28 -22.17 4.87 -5.80
N ALA A 29 -21.75 5.74 -6.71
CA ALA A 29 -20.70 6.72 -6.48
C ALA A 29 -21.06 7.67 -5.33
N LYS A 30 -22.29 8.18 -5.30
CA LYS A 30 -22.78 9.07 -4.23
C LYS A 30 -22.83 8.36 -2.86
N THR A 31 -23.21 7.09 -2.84
CA THR A 31 -23.21 6.28 -1.61
C THR A 31 -21.80 6.05 -1.11
N ARG A 32 -20.87 5.67 -1.99
CA ARG A 32 -19.45 5.52 -1.64
C ARG A 32 -18.85 6.82 -1.12
N HIS A 33 -19.11 7.94 -1.79
CA HIS A 33 -18.62 9.24 -1.37
C HIS A 33 -19.07 9.56 0.07
N ARG A 34 -20.37 9.42 0.36
CA ARG A 34 -20.93 9.61 1.71
C ARG A 34 -20.33 8.67 2.75
N GLN A 35 -20.05 7.41 2.38
CA GLN A 35 -19.42 6.44 3.26
C GLN A 35 -17.98 6.82 3.65
N THR A 36 -17.22 7.43 2.74
CA THR A 36 -15.87 7.96 3.05
C THR A 36 -15.90 9.30 3.76
N GLU A 37 -16.89 10.16 3.51
CA GLU A 37 -16.97 11.47 4.16
C GLU A 37 -17.12 11.38 5.69
N ASP A 38 -17.88 10.41 6.20
CA ASP A 38 -18.10 10.26 7.65
C ASP A 38 -16.82 9.79 8.38
N ILE A 39 -16.02 8.95 7.72
CA ILE A 39 -14.75 8.44 8.27
C ILE A 39 -13.67 9.52 8.27
N GLU A 40 -13.61 10.38 7.25
CA GLU A 40 -12.60 11.43 7.14
C GLU A 40 -12.86 12.62 8.08
N LYS A 41 -14.14 12.90 8.37
CA LYS A 41 -14.55 14.10 9.13
C LYS A 41 -14.80 13.84 10.60
N PHE A 42 -14.94 12.58 11.02
CA PHE A 42 -15.25 12.26 12.41
C PHE A 42 -14.04 12.50 13.32
N VAL A 43 -14.17 13.48 14.21
CA VAL A 43 -13.25 13.68 15.33
C VAL A 43 -14.00 13.33 16.60
N GLY A 44 -13.73 12.14 17.13
CA GLY A 44 -14.32 11.68 18.38
C GLY A 44 -13.40 10.78 19.18
N ILE A 45 -13.41 10.95 20.49
CA ILE A 45 -12.66 10.12 21.44
C ILE A 45 -13.46 9.98 22.74
N ASN A 46 -13.39 8.83 23.40
CA ASN A 46 -14.00 8.67 24.71
C ASN A 46 -13.16 9.38 25.79
N ASP A 47 -13.83 10.07 26.69
CA ASP A 47 -13.20 10.56 27.91
C ASP A 47 -12.87 9.40 28.88
N GLU A 48 -12.27 9.72 30.02
CA GLU A 48 -11.85 8.72 31.02
C GLU A 48 -13.03 7.95 31.63
N SER A 49 -14.21 8.55 31.63
CA SER A 49 -15.46 7.92 32.08
C SER A 49 -16.18 7.14 30.96
N GLY A 50 -15.63 7.13 29.75
CA GLY A 50 -16.21 6.41 28.60
C GLY A 50 -17.24 7.22 27.79
N HIS A 51 -17.44 8.52 28.07
CA HIS A 51 -18.35 9.34 27.30
C HIS A 51 -17.69 9.83 26.01
N LEU A 52 -18.41 9.78 24.90
CA LEU A 52 -17.90 10.21 23.60
C LEU A 52 -17.81 11.74 23.52
N LEU A 53 -16.59 12.25 23.36
CA LEU A 53 -16.32 13.65 23.06
C LEU A 53 -16.27 13.84 21.54
N THR A 54 -17.23 14.58 20.98
CA THR A 54 -17.29 14.93 19.56
C THR A 54 -16.85 16.36 19.26
N ASP A 55 -16.71 17.20 20.29
CA ASP A 55 -16.13 18.54 20.15
C ASP A 55 -14.65 18.43 19.76
N ARG A 56 -14.29 19.04 18.64
CA ARG A 56 -12.95 18.91 18.05
C ARG A 56 -11.84 19.36 19.00
N LYS A 57 -12.03 20.44 19.76
CA LYS A 57 -11.00 20.95 20.68
C LYS A 57 -10.83 20.02 21.88
N LYS A 58 -11.93 19.56 22.46
CA LYS A 58 -11.92 18.62 23.59
C LYS A 58 -11.34 17.27 23.19
N ALA A 59 -11.70 16.76 22.01
CA ALA A 59 -11.18 15.51 21.50
C ALA A 59 -9.67 15.58 21.26
N LEU A 60 -9.18 16.65 20.63
CA LEU A 60 -7.74 16.87 20.42
C LEU A 60 -6.98 16.99 21.75
N LYS A 61 -7.52 17.73 22.72
CA LYS A 61 -6.91 17.83 24.05
C LYS A 61 -6.81 16.46 24.72
N ARG A 62 -7.90 15.69 24.72
CA ARG A 62 -7.92 14.34 25.30
C ARG A 62 -6.90 13.40 24.63
N TRP A 63 -6.74 13.51 23.31
CA TRP A 63 -5.70 12.81 22.55
C TRP A 63 -4.29 13.16 23.02
N LEU A 64 -3.99 14.47 23.17
CA LEU A 64 -2.70 14.94 23.65
C LEU A 64 -2.41 14.44 25.06
N ASP A 65 -3.37 14.60 25.99
CA ASP A 65 -3.25 14.17 27.38
C ASP A 65 -3.01 12.64 27.47
N TYR A 66 -3.69 11.85 26.63
CA TYR A 66 -3.48 10.40 26.55
C TYR A 66 -2.08 10.05 26.05
N PHE A 67 -1.63 10.71 24.97
CA PHE A 67 -0.33 10.43 24.36
C PHE A 67 0.82 10.79 25.30
N GLU A 68 0.76 11.96 25.94
CA GLU A 68 1.77 12.42 26.90
C GLU A 68 1.98 11.41 28.04
N LYS A 69 0.87 10.86 28.56
CA LYS A 69 0.90 9.84 29.63
C LYS A 69 1.59 8.54 29.21
N ILE A 70 1.48 8.13 27.94
CA ILE A 70 2.09 6.89 27.46
C ILE A 70 3.50 7.11 26.90
N SER A 71 3.83 8.33 26.46
CA SER A 71 5.11 8.65 25.81
C SER A 71 6.26 8.93 26.77
N THR A 72 6.00 9.06 28.07
CA THR A 72 7.06 9.35 29.07
C THR A 72 7.89 8.11 29.44
N LYS A 73 7.44 6.91 29.09
CA LYS A 73 8.23 5.69 29.32
C LYS A 73 9.09 5.39 28.11
N GLU A 74 10.33 5.86 28.15
CA GLU A 74 11.39 5.29 27.34
C GLU A 74 11.56 3.83 27.78
N PHE A 75 11.22 2.89 26.89
CA PHE A 75 11.50 1.48 27.14
C PHE A 75 13.00 1.30 27.16
N PRO A 76 13.58 0.59 28.15
CA PRO A 76 15.01 0.31 28.17
C PRO A 76 15.40 -0.32 26.83
N HIS A 77 16.08 0.44 25.98
CA HIS A 77 16.63 -0.07 24.74
C HIS A 77 17.99 -0.64 25.08
N PRO A 78 18.25 -1.93 24.80
CA PRO A 78 19.60 -2.44 24.90
C PRO A 78 20.48 -1.59 24.00
N THR A 79 21.59 -1.10 24.55
CA THR A 79 22.61 -0.40 23.77
C THR A 79 23.03 -1.32 22.64
N ASN A 80 22.66 -0.98 21.41
CA ASN A 80 23.21 -1.68 20.25
C ASN A 80 24.74 -1.57 20.36
N PRO A 81 25.47 -2.69 20.34
CA PRO A 81 26.92 -2.63 20.32
C PRO A 81 27.29 -1.77 19.11
N SER A 82 28.05 -0.69 19.36
CA SER A 82 28.62 0.12 18.30
C SER A 82 29.67 -0.72 17.59
N VAL A 83 29.25 -1.56 16.67
CA VAL A 83 30.15 -2.31 15.80
C VAL A 83 30.84 -1.28 14.91
N ALA A 84 32.17 -1.33 14.85
CA ALA A 84 32.90 -0.53 13.88
C ALA A 84 32.28 -0.74 12.51
N SER A 85 31.89 0.35 11.84
CA SER A 85 31.35 0.26 10.49
C SER A 85 32.37 -0.50 9.64
N VAL A 86 31.97 -1.68 9.14
CA VAL A 86 32.79 -2.49 8.26
C VAL A 86 32.85 -1.74 6.94
N HIS A 87 33.81 -0.81 6.83
CA HIS A 87 34.18 -0.16 5.58
C HIS A 87 34.97 -1.18 4.76
N GLY A 88 34.27 -2.21 4.27
CA GLY A 88 34.80 -3.12 3.28
C GLY A 88 34.71 -2.52 1.89
N THR A 89 35.66 -2.83 1.02
CA THR A 89 35.58 -2.50 -0.40
C THR A 89 34.33 -3.17 -0.98
N VAL A 90 33.30 -2.40 -1.32
CA VAL A 90 32.18 -2.92 -2.11
C VAL A 90 32.71 -3.22 -3.50
N HIS A 91 32.86 -4.51 -3.82
CA HIS A 91 33.25 -4.92 -5.16
C HIS A 91 32.16 -4.47 -6.16
N LYS A 92 32.60 -3.87 -7.27
CA LYS A 92 31.68 -3.54 -8.35
C LYS A 92 31.17 -4.84 -8.94
N ILE A 93 29.85 -4.97 -9.04
CA ILE A 93 29.20 -6.09 -9.73
C ILE A 93 29.68 -6.09 -11.17
N THR A 94 30.24 -7.20 -11.65
CA THR A 94 30.66 -7.35 -13.05
C THR A 94 29.57 -8.02 -13.88
N VAL A 95 29.64 -7.85 -15.20
CA VAL A 95 28.65 -8.45 -16.12
C VAL A 95 28.73 -9.97 -16.08
N GLU A 96 29.93 -10.54 -15.93
CA GLU A 96 30.13 -11.99 -15.83
C GLU A 96 29.46 -12.57 -14.58
N GLU A 97 29.49 -11.85 -13.46
CA GLU A 97 28.81 -12.25 -12.22
C GLU A 97 27.30 -12.34 -12.45
N ILE A 98 26.71 -11.32 -13.09
CA ILE A 98 25.28 -11.26 -13.44
C ILE A 98 24.91 -12.41 -14.38
N GLU A 99 25.67 -12.62 -15.46
CA GLU A 99 25.42 -13.69 -16.43
C GLU A 99 25.49 -15.08 -15.79
N SER A 100 26.49 -15.31 -14.93
CA SER A 100 26.67 -16.58 -14.22
C SER A 100 25.50 -16.87 -13.28
N HIS A 101 24.94 -15.84 -12.65
CA HIS A 101 23.81 -15.97 -11.73
C HIS A 101 22.51 -16.21 -12.51
N LEU A 102 22.29 -15.48 -13.61
CA LEU A 102 21.11 -15.64 -14.46
C LEU A 102 21.05 -17.02 -15.11
N LYS A 103 22.19 -17.60 -15.49
CA LYS A 103 22.26 -18.98 -16.02
C LYS A 103 21.81 -20.04 -15.00
N LYS A 104 21.85 -19.74 -13.70
CA LYS A 104 21.37 -20.61 -12.62
C LYS A 104 19.91 -20.37 -12.25
N MET A 105 19.27 -19.32 -12.76
CA MET A 105 17.88 -18.99 -12.48
C MET A 105 16.92 -19.75 -13.38
N LYS A 106 15.65 -19.87 -12.94
CA LYS A 106 14.58 -20.40 -13.78
C LYS A 106 14.28 -19.44 -14.96
N PRO A 107 13.86 -19.94 -16.12
CA PRO A 107 13.76 -19.13 -17.35
C PRO A 107 12.79 -17.94 -17.25
N ASP A 108 11.69 -18.11 -16.52
CA ASP A 108 10.66 -17.11 -16.24
C ASP A 108 11.20 -15.93 -15.42
N THR A 109 12.06 -16.23 -14.44
CA THR A 109 12.68 -15.25 -13.55
C THR A 109 13.82 -14.50 -14.25
N ALA A 110 14.64 -15.20 -15.03
CA ALA A 110 15.73 -14.60 -15.79
C ALA A 110 15.21 -13.55 -16.80
N THR A 111 14.10 -13.85 -17.49
CA THR A 111 13.50 -12.97 -18.51
C THR A 111 13.01 -11.64 -17.91
N MET A 112 12.32 -11.68 -16.77
CA MET A 112 11.88 -10.46 -16.06
C MET A 112 13.07 -9.62 -15.58
N THR A 113 14.12 -10.27 -15.08
CA THR A 113 15.30 -9.58 -14.54
C THR A 113 16.06 -8.83 -15.65
N TRP A 114 16.18 -9.43 -16.85
CA TRP A 114 16.75 -8.75 -18.02
C TRP A 114 15.94 -7.51 -18.45
N GLN A 115 14.60 -7.61 -18.48
CA GLN A 115 13.72 -6.50 -18.86
C GLN A 115 13.84 -5.31 -17.90
N LEU A 116 14.03 -5.58 -16.61
CA LEU A 116 14.18 -4.53 -15.60
C LEU A 116 15.54 -3.83 -15.66
N ILE A 117 16.61 -4.56 -15.98
CA ILE A 117 17.97 -4.00 -16.00
C ILE A 117 18.30 -3.32 -17.34
N TYR A 118 17.87 -3.89 -18.47
CA TYR A 118 18.29 -3.44 -19.81
C TYR A 118 17.13 -2.98 -20.70
N GLY A 119 15.89 -3.02 -20.23
CA GLY A 119 14.70 -2.65 -21.02
C GLY A 119 14.26 -3.74 -22.01
N ASN A 120 13.05 -3.58 -22.56
CA ASN A 120 12.37 -4.62 -23.32
C ASN A 120 12.99 -4.81 -24.73
N ARG A 121 13.48 -6.02 -25.04
CA ARG A 121 14.10 -6.38 -26.35
C ARG A 121 13.07 -6.64 -27.45
N SER A 122 11.97 -5.87 -27.49
CA SER A 122 10.85 -6.08 -28.43
C SER A 122 10.63 -4.94 -29.43
N SER A 123 11.63 -4.10 -29.66
CA SER A 123 11.69 -3.26 -30.86
C SER A 123 12.80 -3.78 -31.77
N GLY A 124 12.47 -4.83 -32.54
CA GLY A 124 13.28 -5.22 -33.68
C GLY A 124 13.19 -4.14 -34.76
N ILE A 125 14.28 -3.43 -35.01
CA ILE A 125 14.54 -2.80 -36.30
C ILE A 125 16.00 -3.04 -36.67
N LEU A 126 16.18 -3.92 -37.65
CA LEU A 126 17.34 -3.96 -38.54
C LEU A 126 17.57 -2.56 -39.11
N LEU A 127 18.71 -1.94 -38.85
CA LEU A 127 19.31 -1.02 -39.82
C LEU A 127 20.77 -1.38 -40.00
N ARG A 128 20.99 -2.10 -41.11
CA ARG A 128 22.24 -2.23 -41.83
C ARG A 128 22.47 -0.89 -42.55
N SER A 129 23.65 -0.31 -42.38
CA SER A 129 24.36 0.53 -43.36
C SER A 129 25.83 0.51 -43.02
#